data_AF-A0A914T6R0-F1
#
_entry.id   AF-A0A914T6R0-F1
#
_cell.length_a   1.000
_cell.length_b   1.000
_cell.length_c   1.000
_cell.angle_alpha   90.00
_cell.angle_beta   90.00
_cell.angle_gamma   90.00
#
_symmetry.space_group_name_H-M   'P 1'
#
loop_
_entity.id
_entity.type
_entity.pdbx_description
1 polymer ?
#
loop_
_entity_poly.entity_id
_entity_poly.type
_entity_poly.pdbx_seq_one_letter_code
_entity_poly.pdbx_strand_id
1 'polypeptide(L)'
;MGAQFINGDKNPLFELAEKLGVVDHIVGDFEHFDDATFRYGNCPIQLSDLEAYQEFVTPLDDKYHYVAYNDKERSYDETVKTMYDRDYAEFLKVQNATSGFRRKVFDSLTLTYRSYFEFEYAAKWEDLSLRAITEWDDLDEPGNGVSYSTTKIGYAAIISHLTSQIPSSKLHLNHRIANIDYSGEKTKITLVNGTVIEYEFDYVIVTSAIGHLKKFARKMFTPQLPKRLLKAIDKIGMGTSAKIFLEYSDTTWMDSFLSPLPVAGCQGRKELGTIESEFNTFQKVPWAPNLFMGWIAGYGPEKVDKLSDEELSKILTQLFRDIYRNSSIPEPTAIIRQKWTTNDLFGGSYSYVSYGQAQSRIRHSDMSIPVRKNGKIRIQFAGEATHHRIFQTAVGAFLSGRRESDRILDDIKRNSFKI
;
A
#
# COMPACT_ATOMS: atom_id res chain seq x y z
N MET A 1 1.23 11.28 6.32
CA MET A 1 0.71 10.70 5.06
C MET A 1 1.29 9.31 4.73
N GLY A 2 1.93 8.62 5.69
CA GLY A 2 2.45 7.25 5.53
C GLY A 2 1.66 6.23 6.34
N ALA A 3 2.34 5.22 6.88
CA ALA A 3 1.75 4.20 7.75
C ALA A 3 0.87 4.82 8.86
N GLN A 4 -0.30 4.24 9.07
CA GLN A 4 -1.23 4.61 10.14
C GLN A 4 -1.41 3.48 11.15
N PHE A 5 -1.25 2.23 10.70
CA PHE A 5 -1.49 1.05 11.50
C PHE A 5 -0.18 0.38 11.93
N ILE A 6 -0.23 -0.28 13.08
CA ILE A 6 0.74 -1.28 13.52
C ILE A 6 0.02 -2.63 13.44
N ASN A 7 0.51 -3.53 12.59
CA ASN A 7 -0.09 -4.84 12.39
C ASN A 7 0.40 -5.82 13.47
N GLY A 8 -0.54 -6.34 14.26
CA GLY A 8 -0.32 -7.19 15.42
C GLY A 8 0.29 -6.49 16.63
N ASP A 9 0.13 -7.12 17.80
CA ASP A 9 0.69 -6.64 19.08
C ASP A 9 1.91 -7.45 19.56
N LYS A 10 2.12 -8.66 19.00
CA LYS A 10 3.24 -9.55 19.36
C LYS A 10 4.53 -9.19 18.63
N ASN A 11 4.89 -7.91 18.61
CA ASN A 11 6.11 -7.45 17.94
C ASN A 11 6.78 -6.25 18.65
N PRO A 12 8.11 -6.07 18.48
CA PRO A 12 8.86 -5.02 19.18
C PRO A 12 8.46 -3.58 18.80
N LEU A 13 7.83 -3.39 17.63
CA LEU A 13 7.42 -2.07 17.18
C LEU A 13 6.16 -1.62 17.93
N PHE A 14 5.22 -2.54 18.17
CA PHE A 14 4.07 -2.32 19.02
C PHE A 14 4.48 -1.99 20.46
N GLU A 15 5.37 -2.80 21.07
CA GLU A 15 5.87 -2.54 22.43
C GLU A 15 6.52 -1.14 22.55
N LEU A 16 7.23 -0.70 21.50
CA LEU A 16 7.82 0.63 21.46
C LEU A 16 6.73 1.71 21.34
N ALA A 17 5.74 1.50 20.49
CA ALA A 17 4.62 2.43 20.31
C ALA A 17 3.81 2.60 21.60
N GLU A 18 3.58 1.53 22.36
CA GLU A 18 2.94 1.58 23.68
C GLU A 18 3.76 2.39 24.68
N LYS A 19 5.07 2.13 24.77
CA LYS A 19 5.98 2.89 25.65
C LYS A 19 6.02 4.38 25.33
N LEU A 20 5.82 4.74 24.05
CA LEU A 20 5.74 6.12 23.59
C LEU A 20 4.33 6.73 23.71
N GLY A 21 3.32 5.94 24.10
CA GLY A 21 1.94 6.39 24.24
C GLY A 21 1.30 6.80 22.90
N VAL A 22 1.64 6.11 21.81
CA VAL A 22 1.12 6.43 20.46
C VAL A 22 0.21 5.37 19.85
N VAL A 23 -0.07 4.29 20.57
CA VAL A 23 -1.16 3.35 20.24
C VAL A 23 -2.48 4.00 20.67
N ASP A 24 -3.50 3.95 19.80
CA ASP A 24 -4.79 4.60 20.03
C ASP A 24 -5.91 3.58 20.28
N HIS A 25 -6.38 2.90 19.24
CA HIS A 25 -7.44 1.88 19.30
C HIS A 25 -7.22 0.76 18.27
N ILE A 26 -7.90 -0.36 18.48
CA ILE A 26 -7.98 -1.47 17.52
C ILE A 26 -8.89 -1.05 16.37
N VAL A 27 -8.49 -1.38 15.14
CA VAL A 27 -9.27 -1.16 13.93
C VAL A 27 -9.62 -2.51 13.33
N GLY A 28 -10.91 -2.70 13.05
CA GLY A 28 -11.39 -3.89 12.35
C GLY A 28 -11.23 -3.73 10.83
N ASP A 29 -11.04 -4.85 10.12
CA ASP A 29 -10.78 -4.86 8.67
C ASP A 29 -11.92 -4.22 7.85
N PHE A 30 -13.16 -4.25 8.36
CA PHE A 30 -14.35 -3.74 7.70
C PHE A 30 -14.89 -2.42 8.28
N GLU A 31 -14.26 -1.84 9.30
CA GLU A 31 -14.78 -0.64 9.99
C GLU A 31 -14.97 0.55 9.04
N HIS A 32 -14.14 0.65 7.98
CA HIS A 32 -14.26 1.68 6.95
C HIS A 32 -15.42 1.49 5.97
N PHE A 33 -16.00 0.28 5.90
CA PHE A 33 -17.06 -0.08 4.96
C PHE A 33 -18.43 -0.18 5.65
N ASP A 34 -18.47 -0.71 6.87
CA ASP A 34 -19.73 -0.99 7.58
C ASP A 34 -20.45 0.30 8.04
N ASP A 35 -19.71 1.37 8.34
CA ASP A 35 -20.27 2.65 8.82
C ASP A 35 -20.42 3.71 7.72
N ALA A 36 -20.16 3.36 6.45
CA ALA A 36 -20.13 4.33 5.37
C ALA A 36 -21.54 4.78 4.91
N THR A 37 -21.76 6.08 4.82
CA THR A 37 -22.99 6.63 4.23
C THR A 37 -22.87 6.68 2.71
N PHE A 38 -23.66 5.86 2.01
CA PHE A 38 -23.75 5.91 0.55
C PHE A 38 -24.46 7.19 0.08
N ARG A 39 -23.79 7.96 -0.80
CA ARG A 39 -24.38 9.14 -1.45
C ARG A 39 -24.39 8.97 -2.96
N TYR A 40 -25.58 8.98 -3.54
CA TYR A 40 -25.82 8.80 -4.98
C TYR A 40 -26.68 9.92 -5.61
N GLY A 41 -26.87 11.05 -4.92
CA GLY A 41 -27.54 12.21 -5.48
C GLY A 41 -28.96 11.93 -5.95
N ASN A 42 -29.24 12.18 -7.24
CA ASN A 42 -30.57 11.97 -7.85
C ASN A 42 -30.71 10.63 -8.60
N CYS A 43 -29.74 9.71 -8.47
CA CYS A 43 -29.84 8.39 -9.10
C CYS A 43 -31.06 7.63 -8.54
N PRO A 44 -31.93 7.05 -9.39
CA PRO A 44 -33.07 6.25 -8.95
C PRO A 44 -32.64 4.83 -8.56
N ILE A 45 -31.70 4.71 -7.61
CA ILE A 45 -31.22 3.42 -7.08
C ILE A 45 -32.27 2.85 -6.13
N GLN A 46 -32.64 1.58 -6.34
CA GLN A 46 -33.55 0.87 -5.46
C GLN A 46 -32.78 0.29 -4.27
N LEU A 47 -33.38 0.33 -3.08
CA LEU A 47 -32.78 -0.28 -1.89
C LEU A 47 -32.52 -1.78 -2.11
N SER A 48 -33.42 -2.47 -2.81
CA SER A 48 -33.27 -3.88 -3.19
C SER A 48 -32.05 -4.17 -4.06
N ASP A 49 -31.55 -3.19 -4.82
CA ASP A 49 -30.32 -3.36 -5.60
C ASP A 49 -29.09 -3.29 -4.69
N LEU A 50 -29.11 -2.40 -3.69
CA LEU A 50 -28.04 -2.33 -2.68
C LEU A 50 -28.00 -3.63 -1.86
N GLU A 51 -29.16 -4.09 -1.38
CA GLU A 51 -29.29 -5.34 -0.61
C GLU A 51 -28.84 -6.56 -1.43
N ALA A 52 -29.32 -6.70 -2.67
CA ALA A 52 -28.93 -7.83 -3.53
C ALA A 52 -27.42 -7.85 -3.83
N TYR A 53 -26.81 -6.68 -4.01
CA TYR A 53 -25.36 -6.61 -4.22
C TYR A 53 -24.59 -6.93 -2.93
N GLN A 54 -25.05 -6.42 -1.78
CA GLN A 54 -24.46 -6.73 -0.48
C GLN A 54 -24.48 -8.24 -0.19
N GLU A 55 -25.63 -8.89 -0.40
CA GLU A 55 -25.78 -10.35 -0.26
C GLU A 55 -24.83 -11.11 -1.19
N PHE A 56 -24.61 -10.60 -2.41
CA PHE A 56 -23.68 -11.20 -3.37
C PHE A 56 -22.22 -11.10 -2.92
N VAL A 57 -21.77 -9.95 -2.41
CA VAL A 57 -20.36 -9.74 -2.08
C VAL A 57 -19.95 -10.27 -0.70
N THR A 58 -20.88 -10.32 0.25
CA THR A 58 -20.62 -10.75 1.63
C THR A 58 -19.85 -12.08 1.74
N PRO A 59 -20.23 -13.17 1.02
CA PRO A 59 -19.52 -14.45 1.13
C PRO A 59 -18.24 -14.55 0.27
N LEU A 60 -17.92 -13.55 -0.56
CA LEU A 60 -16.86 -13.68 -1.55
C LEU A 60 -15.47 -13.65 -0.92
N ASP A 61 -15.25 -12.86 0.14
CA ASP A 61 -13.95 -12.79 0.79
C ASP A 61 -13.57 -14.14 1.41
N ASP A 62 -14.45 -14.74 2.20
CA ASP A 62 -14.30 -16.10 2.74
C ASP A 62 -14.08 -17.14 1.63
N LYS A 63 -14.84 -17.03 0.53
CA LYS A 63 -14.68 -17.92 -0.62
C LYS A 63 -13.29 -17.79 -1.24
N TYR A 64 -12.77 -16.57 -1.38
CA TYR A 64 -11.45 -16.34 -1.98
C TYR A 64 -10.33 -16.82 -1.06
N HIS A 65 -10.45 -16.58 0.25
CA HIS A 65 -9.57 -17.16 1.25
C HIS A 65 -9.59 -18.69 1.18
N TYR A 66 -10.78 -19.31 1.16
CA TYR A 66 -10.92 -20.75 1.04
C TYR A 66 -10.22 -21.30 -0.21
N VAL A 67 -10.42 -20.68 -1.38
CA VAL A 67 -9.75 -21.08 -2.61
C VAL A 67 -8.23 -20.91 -2.50
N ALA A 68 -7.76 -19.78 -1.98
CA ALA A 68 -6.34 -19.50 -1.85
C ALA A 68 -5.62 -20.53 -0.95
N TYR A 69 -6.23 -20.92 0.18
CA TYR A 69 -5.66 -21.90 1.12
C TYR A 69 -5.78 -23.35 0.66
N ASN A 70 -6.86 -23.73 -0.03
CA ASN A 70 -7.15 -25.13 -0.37
C ASN A 70 -6.79 -25.53 -1.80
N ASP A 71 -6.64 -24.57 -2.72
CA ASP A 71 -6.23 -24.81 -4.10
C ASP A 71 -4.96 -24.04 -4.43
N LYS A 72 -3.83 -24.69 -4.16
CA LYS A 72 -2.51 -24.09 -4.35
C LYS A 72 -2.26 -23.65 -5.78
N GLU A 73 -2.65 -24.43 -6.79
CA GLU A 73 -2.38 -24.05 -8.18
C GLU A 73 -3.24 -22.85 -8.59
N ARG A 74 -4.53 -22.83 -8.23
CA ARG A 74 -5.37 -21.63 -8.44
C ARG A 74 -4.85 -20.42 -7.69
N SER A 75 -4.30 -20.58 -6.48
CA SER A 75 -3.70 -19.45 -5.75
C SER A 75 -2.58 -18.76 -6.54
N TYR A 76 -1.86 -19.51 -7.38
CA TYR A 76 -0.80 -18.97 -8.23
C TYR A 76 -1.28 -18.44 -9.58
N ASP A 77 -2.36 -18.99 -10.12
CA ASP A 77 -2.84 -18.73 -11.48
C ASP A 77 -4.09 -17.83 -11.56
N GLU A 78 -4.65 -17.42 -10.42
CA GLU A 78 -5.77 -16.48 -10.36
C GLU A 78 -5.43 -15.20 -9.60
N THR A 79 -6.08 -14.13 -10.01
CA THR A 79 -6.11 -12.84 -9.31
C THR A 79 -7.47 -12.59 -8.71
N VAL A 80 -7.55 -11.68 -7.74
CA VAL A 80 -8.82 -11.27 -7.12
C VAL A 80 -9.84 -10.85 -8.18
N LYS A 81 -9.41 -10.08 -9.20
CA LYS A 81 -10.30 -9.69 -10.30
C LYS A 81 -10.83 -10.89 -11.08
N THR A 82 -9.98 -11.86 -11.44
CA THR A 82 -10.43 -13.02 -12.23
C THR A 82 -11.46 -13.88 -11.49
N MET A 83 -11.34 -13.96 -10.16
CA MET A 83 -12.34 -14.59 -9.30
C MET A 83 -13.64 -13.81 -9.32
N TYR A 84 -13.55 -12.50 -9.05
CA TYR A 84 -14.70 -11.62 -9.00
C TYR A 84 -15.47 -11.56 -10.32
N ASP A 85 -14.78 -11.43 -11.46
CA ASP A 85 -15.43 -11.37 -12.76
C ASP A 85 -16.29 -12.61 -13.05
N ARG A 86 -15.83 -13.79 -12.63
CA ARG A 86 -16.56 -15.07 -12.80
C ARG A 86 -17.84 -15.08 -11.97
N ASP A 87 -17.74 -14.67 -10.70
CA ASP A 87 -18.86 -14.66 -9.77
C ASP A 87 -19.86 -13.55 -10.11
N TYR A 88 -19.35 -12.37 -10.48
CA TYR A 88 -20.15 -11.23 -10.90
C TYR A 88 -20.92 -11.50 -12.19
N ALA A 89 -20.31 -12.19 -13.16
CA ALA A 89 -21.01 -12.58 -14.38
C ALA A 89 -22.21 -13.49 -14.09
N GLU A 90 -22.12 -14.37 -13.10
CA GLU A 90 -23.24 -15.23 -12.69
C GLU A 90 -24.29 -14.47 -11.91
N PHE A 91 -23.88 -13.61 -10.96
CA PHE A 91 -24.77 -12.71 -10.23
C PHE A 91 -25.64 -11.87 -11.17
N LEU A 92 -25.05 -11.29 -12.22
CA LEU A 92 -25.79 -10.48 -13.18
C LEU A 92 -26.85 -11.27 -13.96
N LYS A 93 -26.63 -12.57 -14.21
CA LYS A 93 -27.65 -13.43 -14.83
C LYS A 93 -28.78 -13.69 -13.84
N VAL A 94 -28.46 -14.05 -12.59
CA VAL A 94 -29.45 -14.29 -11.53
C VAL A 94 -30.32 -13.06 -11.30
N GLN A 95 -29.72 -11.87 -11.32
CA GLN A 95 -30.42 -10.59 -11.15
C GLN A 95 -31.10 -10.07 -12.44
N ASN A 96 -31.02 -10.80 -13.56
CA ASN A 96 -31.48 -10.30 -14.87
C ASN A 96 -30.97 -8.89 -15.21
N ALA A 97 -29.73 -8.59 -14.82
CA ALA A 97 -29.13 -7.26 -14.86
C ALA A 97 -27.89 -7.22 -15.79
N THR A 98 -27.90 -8.00 -16.87
CA THR A 98 -26.77 -8.05 -17.81
C THR A 98 -26.60 -6.77 -18.64
N SER A 99 -27.64 -5.93 -18.71
CA SER A 99 -27.65 -4.64 -19.41
C SER A 99 -28.58 -3.63 -18.73
N GLY A 100 -28.67 -2.41 -19.26
CA GLY A 100 -29.59 -1.38 -18.77
C GLY A 100 -29.10 -0.63 -17.53
N PHE A 101 -30.00 0.08 -16.85
CA PHE A 101 -29.64 0.93 -15.71
C PHE A 101 -29.21 0.13 -14.48
N ARG A 102 -29.91 -0.97 -14.17
CA ARG A 102 -29.59 -1.87 -13.06
C ARG A 102 -28.16 -2.41 -13.14
N ARG A 103 -27.71 -2.77 -14.35
CA ARG A 103 -26.32 -3.14 -14.63
C ARG A 103 -25.32 -2.06 -14.20
N LYS A 104 -25.59 -0.81 -14.55
CA LYS A 104 -24.71 0.33 -14.23
C LYS A 104 -24.63 0.58 -12.73
N VAL A 105 -25.72 0.36 -11.99
CA VAL A 105 -25.72 0.43 -10.52
C VAL A 105 -24.76 -0.61 -9.95
N PHE A 106 -24.86 -1.87 -10.38
CA PHE A 106 -23.96 -2.94 -9.92
C PHE A 106 -22.49 -2.73 -10.34
N ASP A 107 -22.26 -2.18 -11.54
CA ASP A 107 -20.90 -1.82 -11.98
C ASP A 107 -20.30 -0.70 -11.11
N SER A 108 -21.11 0.26 -10.66
CA SER A 108 -20.69 1.28 -9.72
C SER A 108 -20.41 0.71 -8.32
N LEU A 109 -21.26 -0.17 -7.80
CA LEU A 109 -21.03 -0.83 -6.51
C LEU A 109 -19.79 -1.74 -6.52
N THR A 110 -19.45 -2.29 -7.69
CA THR A 110 -18.20 -3.01 -7.92
C THR A 110 -16.97 -2.15 -7.63
N LEU A 111 -17.02 -0.84 -7.83
CA LEU A 111 -15.90 0.05 -7.49
C LEU A 111 -15.65 0.10 -5.99
N THR A 112 -16.73 0.13 -5.18
CA THR A 112 -16.63 0.06 -3.72
C THR A 112 -16.06 -1.28 -3.27
N TYR A 113 -16.59 -2.41 -3.77
CA TYR A 113 -16.07 -3.74 -3.42
C TYR A 113 -14.62 -3.94 -3.87
N ARG A 114 -14.27 -3.49 -5.08
CA ARG A 114 -12.89 -3.49 -5.58
C ARG A 114 -11.97 -2.74 -4.62
N SER A 115 -12.41 -1.57 -4.15
CA SER A 115 -11.57 -0.71 -3.30
C SER A 115 -11.15 -1.36 -1.99
N TYR A 116 -11.93 -2.30 -1.44
CA TYR A 116 -11.54 -3.10 -0.27
C TYR A 116 -10.19 -3.81 -0.49
N PHE A 117 -10.09 -4.63 -1.54
CA PHE A 117 -8.84 -5.33 -1.88
C PHE A 117 -7.72 -4.38 -2.31
N GLU A 118 -8.07 -3.29 -3.01
CA GLU A 118 -7.07 -2.31 -3.42
C GLU A 118 -6.47 -1.58 -2.21
N PHE A 119 -7.25 -1.23 -1.18
CA PHE A 119 -6.76 -0.58 0.03
C PHE A 119 -5.89 -1.53 0.85
N GLU A 120 -6.37 -2.75 1.06
CA GLU A 120 -5.68 -3.75 1.89
C GLU A 120 -4.28 -4.06 1.35
N TYR A 121 -4.16 -4.28 0.04
CA TYR A 121 -2.90 -4.71 -0.56
C TYR A 121 -2.16 -3.60 -1.33
N ALA A 122 -2.71 -2.38 -1.39
CA ALA A 122 -2.28 -1.31 -2.31
C ALA A 122 -2.17 -1.76 -3.78
N ALA A 123 -2.86 -2.83 -4.18
CA ALA A 123 -2.64 -3.47 -5.46
C ALA A 123 -3.81 -3.19 -6.40
N LYS A 124 -3.54 -3.10 -7.70
CA LYS A 124 -4.61 -3.23 -8.71
C LYS A 124 -5.12 -4.66 -8.59
N TRP A 125 -6.40 -4.87 -8.34
CA TRP A 125 -6.98 -6.21 -8.13
C TRP A 125 -6.79 -7.17 -9.32
N GLU A 126 -6.47 -6.63 -10.52
CA GLU A 126 -6.15 -7.41 -11.73
C GLU A 126 -4.76 -8.04 -11.70
N ASP A 127 -3.83 -7.47 -10.92
CA ASP A 127 -2.48 -7.97 -10.70
C ASP A 127 -2.30 -8.52 -9.27
N LEU A 128 -3.28 -8.35 -8.37
CA LEU A 128 -3.27 -8.94 -7.04
C LEU A 128 -3.52 -10.45 -7.11
N SER A 129 -2.46 -11.23 -6.95
CA SER A 129 -2.57 -12.69 -6.92
C SER A 129 -3.32 -13.15 -5.66
N LEU A 130 -4.17 -14.17 -5.79
CA LEU A 130 -4.74 -14.87 -4.63
C LEU A 130 -3.65 -15.40 -3.68
N ARG A 131 -2.44 -15.64 -4.18
CA ARG A 131 -1.30 -16.07 -3.37
C ARG A 131 -0.98 -15.09 -2.24
N ALA A 132 -1.27 -13.79 -2.41
CA ALA A 132 -1.08 -12.78 -1.37
C ALA A 132 -1.72 -13.19 -0.04
N ILE A 133 -2.95 -13.69 -0.10
CA ILE A 133 -3.77 -14.13 1.06
C ILE A 133 -3.05 -15.20 1.90
N THR A 134 -2.31 -16.09 1.26
CA THR A 134 -1.64 -17.22 1.94
C THR A 134 -0.19 -16.96 2.34
N GLU A 135 0.45 -15.96 1.74
CA GLU A 135 1.84 -15.61 2.04
C GLU A 135 1.95 -14.53 3.09
N TRP A 136 0.96 -13.64 3.13
CA TRP A 136 0.88 -12.61 4.16
C TRP A 136 0.34 -13.19 5.47
N ASP A 137 0.92 -12.74 6.59
CA ASP A 137 0.50 -13.08 7.95
C ASP A 137 1.03 -12.00 8.90
N ASP A 138 0.14 -11.41 9.70
CA ASP A 138 0.44 -10.45 10.76
C ASP A 138 1.06 -11.07 12.01
N LEU A 139 1.23 -12.40 12.02
CA LEU A 139 1.84 -13.19 13.09
C LEU A 139 0.97 -13.27 14.37
N ASP A 140 -0.32 -12.95 14.26
CA ASP A 140 -1.29 -13.11 15.33
C ASP A 140 -1.87 -14.54 15.37
N GLU A 141 -2.82 -14.78 16.30
CA GLU A 141 -3.55 -16.05 16.30
C GLU A 141 -4.39 -16.18 15.03
N PRO A 142 -4.44 -17.37 14.39
CA PRO A 142 -5.19 -17.56 13.15
C PRO A 142 -6.63 -17.08 13.27
N GLY A 143 -7.01 -16.07 12.47
CA GLY A 143 -8.38 -15.57 12.37
C GLY A 143 -8.70 -14.29 13.15
N ASN A 144 -7.73 -13.68 13.83
CA ASN A 144 -7.90 -12.38 14.49
C ASN A 144 -6.77 -11.44 14.05
N GLY A 145 -6.70 -11.09 12.77
CA GLY A 145 -5.75 -10.06 12.35
C GLY A 145 -6.10 -8.74 13.04
N VAL A 146 -5.25 -8.25 13.94
CA VAL A 146 -5.53 -7.02 14.69
C VAL A 146 -4.59 -5.92 14.23
N SER A 147 -5.16 -4.87 13.64
CA SER A 147 -4.44 -3.64 13.33
C SER A 147 -4.70 -2.59 14.40
N TYR A 148 -3.64 -1.92 14.85
CA TYR A 148 -3.72 -0.86 15.85
C TYR A 148 -3.52 0.50 15.18
N SER A 149 -4.51 1.38 15.31
CA SER A 149 -4.38 2.78 14.89
C SER A 149 -3.42 3.53 15.79
N THR A 150 -2.86 4.62 15.25
CA THR A 150 -1.93 5.48 15.95
C THR A 150 -2.52 6.85 16.22
N THR A 151 -2.07 7.50 17.30
CA THR A 151 -2.51 8.86 17.66
C THR A 151 -2.07 9.89 16.61
N LYS A 152 -2.52 11.15 16.76
CA LYS A 152 -2.11 12.26 15.88
C LYS A 152 -0.59 12.46 15.72
N ILE A 153 0.19 12.01 16.71
CA ILE A 153 1.67 12.04 16.64
C ILE A 153 2.17 10.78 15.92
N GLY A 154 1.61 9.62 16.27
CA GLY A 154 1.79 8.33 15.62
C GLY A 154 3.24 7.98 15.29
N TYR A 155 3.47 7.53 14.06
CA TYR A 155 4.79 7.09 13.60
C TYR A 155 5.89 8.16 13.67
N ALA A 156 5.55 9.45 13.75
CA ALA A 156 6.56 10.49 13.92
C ALA A 156 7.32 10.31 15.25
N ALA A 157 6.62 9.98 16.35
CA ALA A 157 7.26 9.72 17.64
C ALA A 157 8.18 8.50 17.59
N ILE A 158 7.74 7.42 16.94
CA ILE A 158 8.51 6.18 16.79
C ILE A 158 9.80 6.47 16.02
N ILE A 159 9.69 7.14 14.86
CA ILE A 159 10.85 7.48 14.04
C ILE A 159 11.80 8.43 14.80
N SER A 160 11.27 9.45 15.48
CA SER A 160 12.07 10.36 16.30
C SER A 160 12.82 9.63 17.42
N HIS A 161 12.16 8.71 18.11
CA HIS A 161 12.79 7.89 19.15
C HIS A 161 13.94 7.04 18.59
N LEU A 162 13.70 6.29 17.50
CA LEU A 162 14.73 5.46 16.88
C LEU A 162 15.91 6.29 16.36
N THR A 163 15.60 7.43 15.73
CA THR A 163 16.62 8.33 15.17
C THR A 163 17.46 8.99 16.28
N SER A 164 16.89 9.28 17.45
CA SER A 164 17.59 9.88 18.58
C SER A 164 18.71 9.00 19.16
N GLN A 165 18.64 7.69 18.90
CA GLN A 165 19.66 6.73 19.33
C GLN A 165 20.85 6.66 18.36
N ILE A 166 20.76 7.31 17.20
CA ILE A 166 21.82 7.35 16.18
C ILE A 166 22.51 8.71 16.25
N PRO A 167 23.85 8.76 16.41
CA PRO A 167 24.57 10.03 16.37
C PRO A 167 24.29 10.77 15.07
N SER A 168 23.96 12.06 15.16
CA SER A 168 23.62 12.88 13.98
C SER A 168 24.75 12.91 12.93
N SER A 169 26.00 12.77 13.35
CA SER A 169 27.17 12.64 12.47
C SER A 169 27.19 11.37 11.60
N LYS A 170 26.30 10.40 11.86
CA LYS A 170 26.11 9.18 11.08
C LYS A 170 24.87 9.23 10.18
N LEU A 171 24.07 10.29 10.27
CA LEU A 171 22.85 10.48 9.48
C LEU A 171 23.08 11.52 8.38
N HIS A 172 23.26 11.06 7.15
CA HIS A 172 23.55 11.92 6.00
C HIS A 172 22.30 12.11 5.13
N LEU A 173 21.54 13.18 5.39
CA LEU A 173 20.39 13.57 4.57
C LEU A 173 20.83 14.25 3.28
N ASN A 174 19.98 14.27 2.26
CA ASN A 174 20.29 14.82 0.92
C ASN A 174 21.45 14.11 0.19
N HIS A 175 21.80 12.88 0.58
CA HIS A 175 22.85 12.07 -0.04
C HIS A 175 22.24 10.94 -0.89
N ARG A 176 21.69 11.30 -2.06
CA ARG A 176 21.11 10.28 -2.97
C ARG A 176 22.24 9.44 -3.58
N ILE A 177 22.22 8.14 -3.31
CA ILE A 177 23.19 7.16 -3.83
C ILE A 177 22.94 6.93 -5.32
N ALA A 178 24.01 6.97 -6.12
CA ALA A 178 24.01 6.61 -7.54
C ALA A 178 24.66 5.26 -7.80
N ASN A 179 25.71 4.91 -7.06
CA ASN A 179 26.42 3.64 -7.25
C ASN A 179 26.93 3.05 -5.92
N ILE A 180 26.83 1.73 -5.82
CA ILE A 180 27.36 0.88 -4.76
C ILE A 180 28.36 -0.07 -5.42
N ASP A 181 29.64 0.25 -5.31
CA ASP A 181 30.72 -0.53 -5.90
C ASP A 181 31.31 -1.50 -4.87
N TYR A 182 30.99 -2.78 -5.02
CA TYR A 182 31.51 -3.90 -4.24
C TYR A 182 32.48 -4.79 -5.04
N SER A 183 33.07 -4.25 -6.12
CA SER A 183 34.09 -4.90 -6.93
C SER A 183 35.47 -4.97 -6.25
N GLY A 184 35.69 -4.22 -5.16
CA GLY A 184 36.88 -4.28 -4.31
C GLY A 184 36.77 -5.23 -3.12
N GLU A 185 37.73 -5.13 -2.20
CA GLU A 185 37.67 -5.79 -0.88
C GLU A 185 36.69 -5.09 0.07
N LYS A 186 36.53 -3.78 -0.08
CA LYS A 186 35.50 -2.97 0.58
C LYS A 186 34.57 -2.35 -0.44
N THR A 187 33.43 -1.86 0.03
CA THR A 187 32.42 -1.22 -0.79
C THR A 187 32.60 0.29 -0.80
N LYS A 188 32.56 0.89 -2.00
CA LYS A 188 32.59 2.34 -2.23
C LYS A 188 31.22 2.84 -2.64
N ILE A 189 30.87 4.06 -2.23
CA ILE A 189 29.58 4.68 -2.51
C ILE A 189 29.80 5.98 -3.27
N THR A 190 29.08 6.13 -4.39
CA THR A 190 29.05 7.36 -5.19
C THR A 190 27.65 7.94 -5.17
N LEU A 191 27.54 9.25 -4.97
CA LEU A 191 26.30 10.00 -4.96
C LEU A 191 25.90 10.46 -6.37
N VAL A 192 24.64 10.87 -6.55
CA VAL A 192 24.11 11.35 -7.84
C VAL A 192 24.79 12.62 -8.34
N ASN A 193 25.32 13.45 -7.44
CA ASN A 193 26.11 14.63 -7.81
C ASN A 193 27.57 14.32 -8.21
N GLY A 194 27.95 13.03 -8.27
CA GLY A 194 29.29 12.58 -8.61
C GLY A 194 30.26 12.49 -7.42
N THR A 195 29.88 12.95 -6.22
CA THR A 195 30.71 12.84 -5.02
C THR A 195 30.91 11.37 -4.63
N VAL A 196 32.16 10.96 -4.45
CA VAL A 196 32.51 9.67 -3.85
C VAL A 196 32.65 9.87 -2.34
N ILE A 197 31.96 9.05 -1.56
CA ILE A 197 32.06 9.10 -0.09
C ILE A 197 33.46 8.64 0.32
N GLU A 198 34.11 9.41 1.19
CA GLU A 198 35.50 9.16 1.62
C GLU A 198 35.67 7.84 2.37
N TYR A 199 34.61 7.36 3.03
CA TYR A 199 34.61 6.10 3.77
C TYR A 199 34.39 4.89 2.84
N GLU A 200 35.11 3.81 3.15
CA GLU A 200 34.85 2.48 2.58
C GLU A 200 34.14 1.59 3.61
N PHE A 201 33.26 0.71 3.12
CA PHE A 201 32.37 -0.07 3.97
C PHE A 201 32.62 -1.58 3.83
N ASP A 202 32.68 -2.30 4.95
CA ASP A 202 32.83 -3.76 4.94
C ASP A 202 31.53 -4.47 4.55
N TYR A 203 30.40 -3.89 4.97
CA TYR A 203 29.03 -4.35 4.74
C TYR A 203 28.13 -3.18 4.31
N VAL A 204 27.19 -3.44 3.40
CA VAL A 204 26.13 -2.49 3.01
C VAL A 204 24.77 -3.16 3.17
N ILE A 205 23.87 -2.50 3.92
CA ILE A 205 22.45 -2.87 3.97
C ILE A 205 21.69 -1.87 3.10
N VAL A 206 20.98 -2.37 2.10
CA VAL A 206 20.12 -1.59 1.22
C VAL A 206 18.69 -1.66 1.72
N THR A 207 18.12 -0.51 2.08
CA THR A 207 16.73 -0.37 2.55
C THR A 207 15.86 0.43 1.58
N SER A 208 16.31 0.59 0.33
CA SER A 208 15.56 1.30 -0.70
C SER A 208 14.24 0.61 -0.99
N ALA A 209 13.19 1.41 -1.21
CA ALA A 209 11.89 0.90 -1.63
C ALA A 209 12.01 0.03 -2.90
N ILE A 210 11.17 -1.01 -3.02
CA ILE A 210 11.24 -1.93 -4.15
C ILE A 210 11.00 -1.22 -5.49
N GLY A 211 10.19 -0.15 -5.53
CA GLY A 211 9.97 0.68 -6.71
C GLY A 211 11.22 1.46 -7.14
N HIS A 212 11.99 1.99 -6.18
CA HIS A 212 13.31 2.56 -6.44
C HIS A 212 14.26 1.51 -7.04
N LEU A 213 14.31 0.31 -6.44
CA LEU A 213 15.17 -0.77 -6.94
C LEU A 213 14.76 -1.23 -8.35
N LYS A 214 13.46 -1.33 -8.66
CA LYS A 214 12.97 -1.64 -10.02
C LYS A 214 13.53 -0.67 -11.05
N LYS A 215 13.58 0.62 -10.72
CA LYS A 215 14.06 1.67 -11.63
C LYS A 215 15.59 1.70 -11.75
N PHE A 216 16.31 1.49 -10.66
CA PHE A 216 17.75 1.82 -10.60
C PHE A 216 18.70 0.63 -10.38
N ALA A 217 18.24 -0.53 -9.88
CA ALA A 217 19.13 -1.62 -9.45
C ALA A 217 20.07 -2.17 -10.54
N ARG A 218 19.68 -2.08 -11.82
CA ARG A 218 20.54 -2.51 -12.94
C ARG A 218 21.78 -1.64 -13.15
N LYS A 219 21.77 -0.39 -12.66
CA LYS A 219 22.84 0.60 -12.82
C LYS A 219 23.45 1.04 -11.48
N MET A 220 22.70 0.86 -10.39
CA MET A 220 23.09 1.29 -9.04
C MET A 220 24.18 0.42 -8.41
N PHE A 221 24.51 -0.75 -8.98
CA PHE A 221 25.43 -1.71 -8.38
C PHE A 221 26.57 -2.07 -9.33
N THR A 222 27.80 -2.06 -8.81
CA THR A 222 29.02 -2.47 -9.54
C THR A 222 29.77 -3.55 -8.75
N PRO A 223 29.93 -4.79 -9.25
CA PRO A 223 29.27 -5.35 -10.43
C PRO A 223 27.74 -5.41 -10.28
N GLN A 224 27.02 -5.80 -11.33
CA GLN A 224 25.57 -5.95 -11.25
C GLN A 224 25.15 -7.02 -10.23
N LEU A 225 23.97 -6.81 -9.63
CA LEU A 225 23.37 -7.78 -8.72
C LEU A 225 23.15 -9.14 -9.41
N PRO A 226 23.25 -10.25 -8.66
CA PRO A 226 22.92 -11.59 -9.17
C PRO A 226 21.53 -11.64 -9.84
N LYS A 227 21.42 -12.40 -10.94
CA LYS A 227 20.17 -12.56 -11.71
C LYS A 227 18.96 -12.92 -10.83
N ARG A 228 19.16 -13.72 -9.77
CA ARG A 228 18.11 -14.08 -8.80
C ARG A 228 17.50 -12.85 -8.11
N LEU A 229 18.33 -11.88 -7.72
CA LEU A 229 17.86 -10.65 -7.05
C LEU A 229 17.21 -9.72 -8.06
N LEU A 230 17.78 -9.56 -9.25
CA LEU A 230 17.15 -8.76 -10.30
C LEU A 230 15.76 -9.32 -10.68
N LYS A 231 15.61 -10.65 -10.78
CA LYS A 231 14.32 -11.29 -11.00
C LYS A 231 13.35 -11.03 -9.84
N ALA A 232 13.80 -11.11 -8.59
CA ALA A 232 12.96 -10.80 -7.44
C ALA A 232 12.50 -9.32 -7.46
N ILE A 233 13.44 -8.39 -7.69
CA ILE A 233 13.17 -6.95 -7.84
C ILE A 233 12.14 -6.69 -8.93
N ASP A 234 12.28 -7.34 -10.09
CA ASP A 234 11.35 -7.14 -11.21
C ASP A 234 9.96 -7.70 -10.92
N LYS A 235 9.87 -8.85 -10.26
CA LYS A 235 8.62 -9.59 -10.10
C LYS A 235 7.79 -9.17 -8.88
N ILE A 236 8.42 -8.85 -7.75
CA ILE A 236 7.69 -8.42 -6.54
C ILE A 236 6.84 -7.19 -6.86
N GLY A 237 5.55 -7.21 -6.52
CA GLY A 237 4.64 -6.10 -6.78
C GLY A 237 5.09 -4.83 -6.06
N MET A 238 4.92 -3.67 -6.70
CA MET A 238 5.01 -2.38 -6.02
C MET A 238 3.64 -1.71 -6.14
N GLY A 239 2.92 -1.66 -5.04
CA GLY A 239 1.56 -1.18 -4.94
C GLY A 239 1.50 0.34 -4.86
N THR A 240 0.30 0.86 -5.00
CA THR A 240 -0.03 2.27 -5.01
C THR A 240 -1.25 2.50 -4.13
N SER A 241 -1.02 3.17 -3.01
CA SER A 241 -2.04 3.67 -2.08
C SER A 241 -1.66 5.10 -1.67
N ALA A 242 -2.66 5.97 -1.54
CA ALA A 242 -2.47 7.36 -1.15
C ALA A 242 -3.66 7.87 -0.34
N LYS A 243 -3.35 8.85 0.52
CA LYS A 243 -4.32 9.65 1.28
C LYS A 243 -4.31 11.05 0.72
N ILE A 244 -5.49 11.55 0.37
CA ILE A 244 -5.69 12.91 -0.12
C ILE A 244 -6.47 13.66 0.96
N PHE A 245 -5.81 14.61 1.62
CA PHE A 245 -6.47 15.46 2.61
C PHE A 245 -6.97 16.73 1.92
N LEU A 246 -8.24 17.04 2.15
CA LEU A 246 -8.92 18.22 1.67
C LEU A 246 -9.24 19.10 2.87
N GLU A 247 -8.71 20.31 2.91
CA GLU A 247 -9.00 21.27 3.95
C GLU A 247 -10.22 22.12 3.56
N TYR A 248 -11.13 22.31 4.51
CA TYR A 248 -12.29 23.18 4.34
C TYR A 248 -12.43 24.12 5.54
N SER A 249 -12.96 25.32 5.30
CA SER A 249 -13.35 26.25 6.37
C SER A 249 -14.60 25.79 7.13
N ASP A 250 -15.48 25.03 6.46
CA ASP A 250 -16.70 24.45 7.02
C ASP A 250 -16.88 23.01 6.52
N THR A 251 -16.97 22.07 7.46
CA THR A 251 -17.17 20.62 7.21
C THR A 251 -18.52 20.12 7.75
N THR A 252 -19.43 21.01 8.14
CA THR A 252 -20.75 20.64 8.70
C THR A 252 -21.66 19.93 7.71
N TRP A 253 -21.47 20.17 6.41
CA TRP A 253 -22.21 19.53 5.32
C TRP A 253 -21.74 18.09 5.00
N MET A 254 -20.59 17.68 5.52
CA MET A 254 -20.00 16.38 5.22
C MET A 254 -20.48 15.31 6.21
N ASP A 255 -20.77 14.12 5.70
CA ASP A 255 -20.89 12.92 6.52
C ASP A 255 -19.54 12.54 7.15
N SER A 256 -19.54 11.88 8.31
CA SER A 256 -18.30 11.46 8.99
C SER A 256 -17.55 10.39 8.20
N PHE A 257 -18.29 9.44 7.63
CA PHE A 257 -17.81 8.41 6.71
C PHE A 257 -18.72 8.43 5.47
N LEU A 258 -18.13 8.69 4.32
CA LEU A 258 -18.82 8.90 3.05
C LEU A 258 -18.35 7.86 2.04
N SER A 259 -19.30 7.16 1.42
CA SER A 259 -19.05 6.38 0.21
C SER A 259 -19.79 6.99 -0.99
N PRO A 260 -19.10 7.73 -1.87
CA PRO A 260 -19.71 8.21 -3.10
C PRO A 260 -20.06 7.05 -4.01
N LEU A 261 -21.27 7.08 -4.57
CA LEU A 261 -21.69 6.09 -5.55
C LEU A 261 -22.07 6.79 -6.86
N PRO A 262 -21.06 7.15 -7.68
CA PRO A 262 -21.32 7.75 -8.97
C PRO A 262 -21.84 6.68 -9.95
N VAL A 263 -22.92 6.97 -10.70
CA VAL A 263 -23.52 6.01 -11.67
C VAL A 263 -23.58 6.63 -13.07
N ALA A 264 -23.09 5.89 -14.08
CA ALA A 264 -23.12 6.34 -15.47
C ALA A 264 -24.55 6.62 -15.94
N GLY A 265 -24.79 7.80 -16.52
CA GLY A 265 -26.10 8.25 -16.96
C GLY A 265 -26.96 8.91 -15.86
N CYS A 266 -26.39 9.17 -14.68
CA CYS A 266 -27.04 9.91 -13.60
C CYS A 266 -26.13 11.04 -13.09
N GLN A 267 -26.61 11.85 -12.13
CA GLN A 267 -25.81 12.91 -11.51
C GLN A 267 -25.22 13.92 -12.52
N GLY A 268 -25.90 14.14 -13.65
CA GLY A 268 -25.41 15.01 -14.73
C GLY A 268 -24.28 14.41 -15.59
N ARG A 269 -23.95 13.13 -15.40
CA ARG A 269 -22.82 12.45 -16.05
C ARG A 269 -23.30 11.43 -17.07
N LYS A 270 -22.80 11.49 -18.30
CA LYS A 270 -23.05 10.45 -19.32
C LYS A 270 -22.26 9.18 -19.03
N GLU A 271 -21.02 9.35 -18.61
CA GLU A 271 -20.06 8.29 -18.27
C GLU A 271 -19.39 8.60 -16.94
N LEU A 272 -18.83 7.57 -16.29
CA LEU A 272 -18.04 7.76 -15.08
C LEU A 272 -16.68 8.36 -15.45
N GLY A 273 -16.32 9.44 -14.77
CA GLY A 273 -15.00 10.03 -14.90
C GLY A 273 -13.95 9.10 -14.28
N THR A 274 -12.76 9.07 -14.90
CA THR A 274 -11.70 8.11 -14.56
C THR A 274 -11.04 8.37 -13.22
N ILE A 275 -11.23 9.56 -12.65
CA ILE A 275 -10.68 9.98 -11.35
C ILE A 275 -11.72 9.73 -10.27
N GLU A 276 -12.95 10.17 -10.48
CA GLU A 276 -14.06 10.04 -9.55
C GLU A 276 -14.37 8.58 -9.23
N SER A 277 -14.19 7.67 -10.20
CA SER A 277 -14.32 6.22 -9.99
C SER A 277 -13.33 5.62 -9.00
N GLU A 278 -12.29 6.37 -8.63
CA GLU A 278 -11.24 5.91 -7.70
C GLU A 278 -11.48 6.41 -6.27
N PHE A 279 -12.41 7.36 -6.08
CA PHE A 279 -12.73 7.97 -4.79
C PHE A 279 -14.01 7.35 -4.20
N ASN A 280 -13.86 6.14 -3.66
CA ASN A 280 -14.98 5.36 -3.14
C ASN A 280 -15.19 5.53 -1.62
N THR A 281 -14.20 6.09 -0.92
CA THR A 281 -14.27 6.31 0.53
C THR A 281 -13.66 7.65 0.91
N PHE A 282 -14.37 8.38 1.77
CA PHE A 282 -13.86 9.55 2.45
C PHE A 282 -14.25 9.51 3.93
N GLN A 283 -13.43 10.13 4.76
CA GLN A 283 -13.71 10.24 6.20
C GLN A 283 -13.21 11.56 6.78
N LYS A 284 -13.92 12.08 7.78
CA LYS A 284 -13.42 13.19 8.60
C LYS A 284 -12.23 12.73 9.42
N VAL A 285 -11.20 13.56 9.53
CA VAL A 285 -10.05 13.26 10.38
C VAL A 285 -10.42 13.59 11.83
N PRO A 286 -10.47 12.62 12.77
CA PRO A 286 -11.00 12.85 14.12
C PRO A 286 -10.27 13.96 14.89
N TRP A 287 -8.95 14.04 14.74
CA TRP A 287 -8.11 15.02 15.43
C TRP A 287 -7.93 16.35 14.67
N ALA A 288 -8.50 16.46 13.46
CA ALA A 288 -8.47 17.67 12.63
C ALA A 288 -9.78 17.77 11.83
N PRO A 289 -10.88 18.23 12.45
CA PRO A 289 -12.22 18.16 11.85
C PRO A 289 -12.43 19.07 10.63
N ASN A 290 -11.49 19.98 10.34
CA ASN A 290 -11.41 20.77 9.11
C ASN A 290 -10.81 19.98 7.93
N LEU A 291 -10.27 18.78 8.17
CA LEU A 291 -9.70 17.90 7.16
C LEU A 291 -10.63 16.74 6.82
N PHE A 292 -10.82 16.55 5.53
CA PHE A 292 -11.49 15.40 4.96
C PHE A 292 -10.48 14.55 4.20
N MET A 293 -10.41 13.27 4.50
CA MET A 293 -9.43 12.36 3.94
C MET A 293 -10.10 11.40 2.96
N GLY A 294 -9.73 11.48 1.68
CA GLY A 294 -10.04 10.47 0.68
C GLY A 294 -8.94 9.42 0.61
N TRP A 295 -9.31 8.15 0.66
CA TRP A 295 -8.40 7.04 0.40
C TRP A 295 -8.51 6.61 -1.06
N ILE A 296 -7.37 6.46 -1.71
CA ILE A 296 -7.28 5.94 -3.07
C ILE A 296 -6.18 4.88 -3.14
N ALA A 297 -6.47 3.77 -3.82
CA ALA A 297 -5.48 2.72 -4.06
C ALA A 297 -5.67 2.09 -5.44
N GLY A 298 -4.83 1.11 -5.77
CA GLY A 298 -4.83 0.46 -7.07
C GLY A 298 -4.57 1.49 -8.18
N TYR A 299 -5.54 1.71 -9.06
CA TYR A 299 -5.38 2.64 -10.20
C TYR A 299 -5.38 4.12 -9.78
N GLY A 300 -5.99 4.47 -8.66
CA GLY A 300 -6.22 5.85 -8.24
C GLY A 300 -4.96 6.72 -8.15
N PRO A 301 -3.96 6.36 -7.33
CA PRO A 301 -2.79 7.20 -7.09
C PRO A 301 -2.01 7.57 -8.37
N GLU A 302 -1.82 6.65 -9.32
CA GLU A 302 -1.12 6.93 -10.58
C GLU A 302 -1.85 7.96 -11.45
N LYS A 303 -3.19 7.96 -11.41
CA LYS A 303 -3.99 8.94 -12.15
C LYS A 303 -3.97 10.29 -11.43
N VAL A 304 -4.17 10.28 -10.12
CA VAL A 304 -4.26 11.48 -9.28
C VAL A 304 -2.91 12.22 -9.19
N ASP A 305 -1.78 11.52 -9.11
CA ASP A 305 -0.44 12.14 -9.03
C ASP A 305 -0.09 13.01 -10.25
N LYS A 306 -0.72 12.74 -11.40
CA LYS A 306 -0.51 13.49 -12.65
C LYS A 306 -1.27 14.82 -12.71
N LEU A 307 -2.26 15.02 -11.84
CA LEU A 307 -3.07 16.22 -11.80
C LEU A 307 -2.40 17.32 -10.97
N SER A 308 -2.71 18.57 -11.28
CA SER A 308 -2.49 19.70 -10.36
C SER A 308 -3.49 19.63 -9.20
N ASP A 309 -3.22 20.37 -8.11
CA ASP A 309 -4.16 20.44 -6.99
C ASP A 309 -5.43 21.19 -7.37
N GLU A 310 -5.33 22.19 -8.26
CA GLU A 310 -6.49 22.94 -8.79
C GLU A 310 -7.40 22.07 -9.67
N GLU A 311 -6.83 21.20 -10.49
CA GLU A 311 -7.61 20.26 -11.30
C GLU A 311 -8.33 19.24 -10.40
N LEU A 312 -7.61 18.66 -9.44
CA LEU A 312 -8.19 17.71 -8.50
C LEU A 312 -9.28 18.36 -7.63
N SER A 313 -9.06 19.60 -7.17
CA SER A 313 -10.03 20.40 -6.43
C SER A 313 -11.35 20.50 -7.16
N LYS A 314 -11.33 20.87 -8.44
CA LYS A 314 -12.54 21.01 -9.28
C LYS A 314 -13.26 19.68 -9.47
N ILE A 315 -12.52 18.61 -9.76
CA ILE A 315 -13.08 17.27 -9.96
C ILE A 315 -13.82 16.78 -8.70
N LEU A 316 -13.15 16.86 -7.55
CA LEU A 316 -13.71 16.39 -6.28
C LEU A 316 -14.87 17.28 -5.81
N THR A 317 -14.76 18.59 -5.99
CA THR A 317 -15.86 19.52 -5.68
C THR A 317 -17.09 19.22 -6.53
N GLN A 318 -16.92 18.93 -7.82
CA GLN A 318 -18.05 18.53 -8.66
C GLN A 318 -18.65 17.20 -8.21
N LEU A 319 -17.81 16.20 -7.89
CA LEU A 319 -18.28 14.94 -7.32
C LEU A 319 -19.14 15.17 -6.06
N PHE A 320 -18.67 16.00 -5.13
CA PHE A 320 -19.43 16.31 -3.91
C PHE A 320 -20.74 17.05 -4.20
N ARG A 321 -20.73 18.07 -5.05
CA ARG A 321 -21.94 18.80 -5.45
C ARG A 321 -22.99 17.87 -6.05
N ASP A 322 -22.55 16.89 -6.86
CA ASP A 322 -23.41 15.91 -7.51
C ASP A 322 -24.04 14.93 -6.49
N ILE A 323 -23.24 14.31 -5.62
CA ILE A 323 -23.72 13.26 -4.71
C ILE A 323 -24.51 13.82 -3.53
N TYR A 324 -24.20 15.05 -3.07
CA TYR A 324 -24.94 15.75 -2.02
C TYR A 324 -26.09 16.60 -2.55
N ARG A 325 -26.19 16.79 -3.89
CA ARG A 325 -27.16 17.68 -4.55
C ARG A 325 -27.12 19.11 -4.01
N ASN A 326 -25.91 19.58 -3.69
CA ASN A 326 -25.69 20.87 -3.09
C ASN A 326 -24.63 21.64 -3.89
N SER A 327 -25.09 22.56 -4.77
CA SER A 327 -24.21 23.38 -5.60
C SER A 327 -23.40 24.41 -4.81
N SER A 328 -23.77 24.68 -3.56
CA SER A 328 -23.07 25.63 -2.68
C SER A 328 -21.82 25.05 -2.01
N ILE A 329 -21.56 23.73 -2.14
CA ILE A 329 -20.34 23.12 -1.62
C ILE A 329 -19.13 23.85 -2.24
N PRO A 330 -18.23 24.43 -1.43
CA PRO A 330 -17.08 25.17 -1.92
C PRO A 330 -15.98 24.22 -2.42
N GLU A 331 -15.00 24.78 -3.11
CA GLU A 331 -13.72 24.09 -3.31
C GLU A 331 -12.94 24.00 -1.98
N PRO A 332 -12.12 22.96 -1.76
CA PRO A 332 -11.23 22.91 -0.61
C PRO A 332 -10.25 24.09 -0.62
N THR A 333 -9.93 24.61 0.56
CA THR A 333 -8.95 25.70 0.73
C THR A 333 -7.52 25.23 0.49
N ALA A 334 -7.24 23.94 0.73
CA ALA A 334 -5.97 23.31 0.45
C ALA A 334 -6.15 21.81 0.17
N ILE A 335 -5.23 21.26 -0.63
CA ILE A 335 -5.06 19.81 -0.80
C ILE A 335 -3.69 19.43 -0.27
N ILE A 336 -3.65 18.45 0.64
CA ILE A 336 -2.41 17.93 1.21
C ILE A 336 -2.28 16.46 0.82
N ARG A 337 -1.25 16.13 0.04
CA ARG A 337 -1.01 14.77 -0.48
C ARG A 337 0.47 14.51 -0.74
N GLN A 338 0.86 13.23 -0.70
CA GLN A 338 2.16 12.76 -1.14
C GLN A 338 2.00 12.05 -2.48
N LYS A 339 2.77 12.48 -3.49
CA LYS A 339 2.82 11.83 -4.80
C LYS A 339 3.76 10.63 -4.77
N TRP A 340 3.27 9.49 -4.27
CA TRP A 340 4.07 8.28 -4.04
C TRP A 340 4.59 7.65 -5.33
N THR A 341 3.78 7.67 -6.40
CA THR A 341 4.05 6.92 -7.64
C THR A 341 5.11 7.60 -8.51
N THR A 342 5.15 8.93 -8.48
CA THR A 342 6.07 9.75 -9.28
C THR A 342 7.36 10.10 -8.54
N ASN A 343 7.43 9.82 -7.23
CA ASN A 343 8.63 10.07 -6.44
C ASN A 343 9.65 8.95 -6.64
N ASP A 344 10.79 9.33 -7.21
CA ASP A 344 11.92 8.46 -7.50
C ASP A 344 12.50 7.67 -6.31
N LEU A 345 12.31 8.12 -5.07
CA LEU A 345 12.79 7.43 -3.87
C LEU A 345 11.89 6.27 -3.46
N PHE A 346 10.64 6.25 -3.95
CA PHE A 346 9.64 5.25 -3.59
C PHE A 346 9.21 4.43 -4.81
N GLY A 347 8.69 5.10 -5.85
CA GLY A 347 8.11 4.47 -7.04
C GLY A 347 6.81 3.72 -6.75
N GLY A 348 6.06 4.13 -5.73
CA GLY A 348 4.90 3.44 -5.18
C GLY A 348 4.78 3.64 -3.67
N SER A 349 3.90 2.86 -3.06
CA SER A 349 3.61 2.88 -1.61
C SER A 349 4.33 1.73 -0.89
N TYR A 350 3.86 0.49 -1.06
CA TYR A 350 4.44 -0.71 -0.45
C TYR A 350 4.29 -1.93 -1.36
N SER A 351 5.06 -2.97 -1.08
CA SER A 351 5.08 -4.20 -1.87
C SER A 351 3.85 -5.08 -1.66
N TYR A 352 3.54 -5.91 -2.66
CA TYR A 352 2.48 -6.93 -2.60
C TYR A 352 2.87 -8.14 -3.47
N VAL A 353 2.10 -9.22 -3.39
CA VAL A 353 2.28 -10.39 -4.26
C VAL A 353 1.57 -10.19 -5.60
N SER A 354 2.34 -9.82 -6.62
CA SER A 354 1.80 -9.67 -7.98
C SER A 354 1.49 -11.02 -8.63
N TYR A 355 0.63 -11.03 -9.63
CA TYR A 355 0.37 -12.19 -10.46
C TYR A 355 1.66 -12.71 -11.10
N GLY A 356 2.47 -11.79 -11.65
CA GLY A 356 3.77 -12.13 -12.23
C GLY A 356 4.77 -12.74 -11.24
N GLN A 357 4.74 -12.31 -9.97
CA GLN A 357 5.52 -12.90 -8.88
C GLN A 357 5.08 -14.33 -8.59
N ALA A 358 3.78 -14.52 -8.39
CA ALA A 358 3.18 -15.80 -8.07
C ALA A 358 3.49 -16.84 -9.16
N GLN A 359 3.23 -16.52 -10.44
CA GLN A 359 3.53 -17.41 -11.56
C GLN A 359 5.03 -17.73 -11.69
N SER A 360 5.90 -16.79 -11.31
CA SER A 360 7.35 -17.01 -11.33
C SER A 360 7.87 -17.79 -10.12
N ARG A 361 7.00 -18.16 -9.17
CA ARG A 361 7.32 -18.78 -7.87
C ARG A 361 8.37 -18.00 -7.08
N ILE A 362 8.38 -16.67 -7.24
CA ILE A 362 9.27 -15.76 -6.50
C ILE A 362 8.62 -15.37 -5.18
N ARG A 363 9.40 -15.32 -4.11
CA ARG A 363 8.95 -14.91 -2.77
C ARG A 363 9.65 -13.64 -2.33
N HIS A 364 9.03 -12.86 -1.44
CA HIS A 364 9.70 -11.73 -0.78
C HIS A 364 10.98 -12.14 -0.04
N SER A 365 11.03 -13.37 0.49
CA SER A 365 12.24 -13.93 1.11
C SER A 365 13.43 -14.02 0.16
N ASP A 366 13.24 -14.06 -1.15
CA ASP A 366 14.34 -14.12 -2.13
C ASP A 366 15.18 -12.83 -2.11
N MET A 367 14.57 -11.70 -1.74
CA MET A 367 15.26 -10.42 -1.51
C MET A 367 16.18 -10.48 -0.29
N SER A 368 15.83 -11.28 0.73
CA SER A 368 16.59 -11.36 1.98
C SER A 368 17.92 -12.12 1.86
N ILE A 369 18.16 -12.81 0.73
CA ILE A 369 19.37 -13.60 0.53
C ILE A 369 20.53 -12.68 0.13
N PRO A 370 21.62 -12.62 0.91
CA PRO A 370 22.68 -11.63 0.73
C PRO A 370 23.50 -11.87 -0.54
N VAL A 371 24.10 -10.81 -1.07
CA VAL A 371 25.16 -10.90 -2.08
C VAL A 371 26.47 -11.19 -1.37
N ARG A 372 27.10 -12.30 -1.78
CA ARG A 372 28.41 -12.70 -1.28
C ARG A 372 29.46 -12.54 -2.34
N LYS A 373 30.68 -12.25 -1.89
CA LYS A 373 31.89 -12.23 -2.72
C LYS A 373 33.01 -12.93 -1.97
N ASN A 374 33.62 -13.92 -2.63
CA ASN A 374 34.65 -14.78 -2.02
C ASN A 374 34.19 -15.37 -0.67
N GLY A 375 32.93 -15.82 -0.61
CA GLY A 375 32.30 -16.36 0.60
C GLY A 375 31.83 -15.33 1.64
N LYS A 376 32.29 -14.07 1.59
CA LYS A 376 31.93 -13.01 2.55
C LYS A 376 30.69 -12.24 2.12
N ILE A 377 29.85 -11.85 3.09
CA ILE A 377 28.69 -10.98 2.83
C ILE A 377 29.18 -9.59 2.44
N ARG A 378 28.57 -8.99 1.42
CA ARG A 378 28.85 -7.60 1.00
C ARG A 378 27.62 -6.72 0.98
N ILE A 379 26.56 -7.21 0.33
CA ILE A 379 25.29 -6.47 0.23
C ILE A 379 24.18 -7.31 0.83
N GLN A 380 23.38 -6.66 1.64
CA GLN A 380 22.17 -7.17 2.28
C GLN A 380 20.99 -6.29 1.93
N PHE A 381 19.79 -6.82 2.06
CA PHE A 381 18.56 -6.09 1.81
C PHE A 381 17.64 -6.21 3.02
N ALA A 382 17.17 -5.06 3.50
CA ALA A 382 16.16 -4.93 4.55
C ALA A 382 15.06 -3.99 4.06
N GLY A 383 14.01 -3.81 4.86
CA GLY A 383 12.81 -3.08 4.50
C GLY A 383 11.63 -4.01 4.23
N GLU A 384 10.44 -3.41 4.14
CA GLU A 384 9.16 -4.13 4.09
C GLU A 384 9.12 -5.22 3.02
N ALA A 385 9.65 -4.93 1.83
CA ALA A 385 9.65 -5.83 0.67
C ALA A 385 10.59 -7.05 0.81
N THR A 386 11.26 -7.20 1.94
CA THR A 386 12.21 -8.29 2.21
C THR A 386 11.73 -9.20 3.34
N HIS A 387 10.61 -8.87 3.99
CA HIS A 387 10.03 -9.74 5.00
C HIS A 387 9.20 -10.84 4.33
N HIS A 388 9.33 -12.06 4.83
CA HIS A 388 8.76 -13.24 4.18
C HIS A 388 7.26 -13.45 4.38
N ARG A 389 6.65 -12.78 5.37
CA ARG A 389 5.21 -12.88 5.71
C ARG A 389 4.57 -11.51 5.92
N ILE A 390 5.04 -10.77 6.92
CA ILE A 390 4.54 -9.40 7.19
C ILE A 390 5.16 -8.30 6.30
N PHE A 391 5.39 -8.58 5.01
CA PHE A 391 5.74 -7.53 4.04
C PHE A 391 4.63 -6.47 3.99
N GLN A 392 4.86 -5.33 3.33
CA GLN A 392 3.94 -4.18 3.26
C GLN A 392 3.82 -3.32 4.54
N THR A 393 4.32 -3.81 5.67
CA THR A 393 4.14 -3.17 6.98
C THR A 393 5.41 -2.52 7.52
N ALA A 394 5.24 -1.56 8.45
CA ALA A 394 6.36 -1.01 9.20
C ALA A 394 6.99 -2.04 10.15
N VAL A 395 6.19 -3.00 10.66
CA VAL A 395 6.68 -4.12 11.48
C VAL A 395 7.64 -4.98 10.65
N GLY A 396 7.27 -5.34 9.43
CA GLY A 396 8.14 -6.08 8.51
C GLY A 396 9.42 -5.34 8.16
N ALA A 397 9.34 -4.02 7.98
CA ALA A 397 10.52 -3.17 7.80
C ALA A 397 11.44 -3.18 9.03
N PHE A 398 10.88 -3.06 10.23
CA PHE A 398 11.64 -3.11 11.48
C PHE A 398 12.32 -4.47 11.69
N LEU A 399 11.56 -5.56 11.56
CA LEU A 399 12.04 -6.93 11.76
C LEU A 399 13.10 -7.32 10.72
N SER A 400 12.93 -6.91 9.46
CA SER A 400 13.96 -7.14 8.44
C SER A 400 15.24 -6.34 8.69
N GLY A 401 15.14 -5.11 9.23
CA GLY A 401 16.31 -4.34 9.67
C GLY A 401 17.09 -5.06 10.76
N ARG A 402 16.39 -5.55 11.79
CA ARG A 402 16.99 -6.36 12.85
C ARG A 402 17.64 -7.64 12.32
N ARG A 403 16.94 -8.37 11.43
CA ARG A 403 17.46 -9.59 10.78
C ARG A 403 18.80 -9.36 10.09
N GLU A 404 18.95 -8.28 9.32
CA GLU A 404 20.22 -7.99 8.62
C GLU A 404 21.30 -7.48 9.59
N SER A 405 20.93 -6.78 10.66
CA SER A 405 21.88 -6.38 11.72
C SER A 405 22.47 -7.59 12.44
N ASP A 406 21.61 -8.52 12.89
CA ASP A 406 22.03 -9.75 13.56
C ASP A 406 22.91 -10.61 12.65
N ARG A 407 22.60 -10.67 11.35
CA ARG A 407 23.40 -11.39 10.35
C ARG A 407 24.83 -10.83 10.24
N ILE A 408 25.00 -9.50 10.31
CA ILE A 408 26.34 -8.88 10.32
C ILE A 408 27.08 -9.26 11.60
N LEU A 409 26.42 -9.16 12.76
CA LEU A 409 27.05 -9.49 14.05
C LEU A 409 27.54 -10.94 14.08
N ASP A 410 26.75 -11.87 13.54
CA ASP A 410 27.14 -13.28 13.43
C ASP A 410 28.29 -13.51 12.45
N ASP A 411 28.31 -12.81 11.32
CA ASP A 411 29.41 -12.90 10.35
C ASP A 411 30.72 -12.35 10.93
N ILE A 412 30.66 -11.24 11.66
CA ILE A 412 31.80 -10.67 12.40
C ILE A 412 32.32 -11.68 13.41
N LYS A 413 31.46 -12.22 14.29
CA LYS A 413 31.84 -13.22 15.30
C LYS A 413 32.53 -14.42 14.67
N ARG A 414 31.95 -15.01 13.61
CA ARG A 414 32.52 -16.18 12.93
C ARG A 414 33.89 -15.91 12.32
N ASN A 415 34.14 -14.70 11.84
CA ASN A 415 35.44 -14.32 11.28
C ASN A 415 36.48 -13.99 12.37
N SER A 416 36.05 -13.51 13.54
CA SER A 416 36.94 -13.27 14.69
C SER A 416 37.51 -14.56 15.31
N PHE A 417 36.80 -15.69 15.22
CA PHE A 417 37.26 -16.99 15.74
C PHE A 417 38.10 -17.83 14.74
N LYS A 418 38.39 -17.31 13.54
CA LYS A 418 39.19 -17.99 12.52
C LYS A 418 40.65 -17.52 12.46
N ILE A 419 41.12 -16.80 13.49
CA ILE A 419 42.48 -16.28 13.60
C ILE A 419 43.34 -17.24 14.41
#